data_AF-Q7P3V7-F1
#
_entry.id   AF-Q7P3V7-F1
#
_cell.length_a   1.000
_cell.length_b   1.000
_cell.length_c   1.000
_cell.angle_alpha   90.00
_cell.angle_beta   90.00
_cell.angle_gamma   90.00
#
_symmetry.space_group_name_H-M   'P 1'
#
loop_
_entity.id
_entity.type
_entity.pdbx_description
1 polymer ?
#
loop_
_entity_poly.entity_id
_entity_poly.type
_entity_poly.pdbx_seq_one_letter_code
_entity_poly.pdbx_strand_id
1 'polypeptide(L)'
;MNTKIISYVISNLFKLMMALFLFPLAVSIYYKEGLKLSMAYVIPIIILCILSYFLSDKTPENQSFFSKEGLVIVFSILATYIIFRSITFYYQWFYS
;
A
#
# COMPACT_ATOMS: atom_id res chain seq x y z
N MET A 1 -7.44 -11.67 -19.84
CA MET A 1 -7.08 -10.66 -18.83
C MET A 1 -5.58 -10.48 -18.92
N ASN A 2 -5.10 -9.27 -19.20
CA ASN A 2 -3.68 -9.00 -19.28
C ASN A 2 -3.10 -8.79 -17.88
N THR A 3 -2.70 -9.89 -17.23
CA THR A 3 -2.18 -9.88 -15.86
C THR A 3 -0.88 -9.08 -15.71
N LYS A 4 -0.14 -8.85 -16.80
CA LYS A 4 1.08 -8.03 -16.80
C LYS A 4 0.79 -6.55 -16.58
N ILE A 5 -0.22 -5.99 -17.26
CA ILE A 5 -0.67 -4.60 -17.03
C ILE A 5 -1.18 -4.44 -15.60
N ILE A 6 -2.01 -5.38 -15.16
CA ILE A 6 -2.62 -5.35 -13.82
C ILE A 6 -1.53 -5.35 -12.74
N SER A 7 -0.56 -6.25 -12.82
CA SER A 7 0.54 -6.33 -11.84
C SER A 7 1.42 -5.08 -11.85
N TYR A 8 1.72 -4.54 -13.04
CA TYR A 8 2.52 -3.31 -13.19
C TYR A 8 1.82 -2.10 -12.57
N VAL A 9 0.54 -1.89 -12.88
CA VAL A 9 -0.25 -0.76 -12.35
C VAL A 9 -0.45 -0.90 -10.84
N ILE A 10 -0.79 -2.10 -10.34
CA ILE A 10 -0.92 -2.36 -8.90
C ILE A 10 0.40 -2.08 -8.17
N SER A 11 1.54 -2.52 -8.72
CA SER A 11 2.85 -2.26 -8.12
C SER A 11 3.12 -0.78 -7.98
N ASN A 12 2.85 0.00 -9.04
CA ASN A 12 3.07 1.44 -9.01
C ASN A 12 2.13 2.13 -8.01
N LEU A 13 0.87 1.69 -7.93
CA LEU A 13 -0.09 2.20 -6.95
C LEU A 13 0.28 1.82 -5.52
N PHE A 14 0.87 0.63 -5.30
CA PHE A 14 1.40 0.24 -3.99
C PHE A 14 2.62 1.08 -3.57
N LYS A 15 3.50 1.47 -4.50
CA LYS A 15 4.56 2.45 -4.22
C LYS A 15 4.00 3.80 -3.82
N LEU A 16 2.95 4.27 -4.50
CA LEU A 16 2.25 5.51 -4.13
C LEU A 16 1.58 5.40 -2.75
N MET A 17 0.92 4.28 -2.44
CA MET A 17 0.38 4.02 -1.09
C MET A 17 1.48 4.05 -0.03
N MET A 18 2.65 3.46 -0.31
CA MET A 18 3.78 3.48 0.62
C MET A 18 4.24 4.92 0.90
N ALA A 19 4.36 5.75 -0.13
CA ALA A 19 4.67 7.18 0.02
C ALA A 19 3.60 7.91 0.85
N LEU A 20 2.33 7.55 0.66
CA LEU A 20 1.21 8.10 1.44
C LEU A 20 1.29 7.70 2.92
N PHE A 21 1.72 6.47 3.24
CA PHE A 21 1.96 5.99 4.61
C PHE A 21 3.24 6.57 5.24
N LEU A 22 4.20 7.02 4.44
CA LEU A 22 5.37 7.75 4.94
C LEU A 22 4.98 9.09 5.59
N PHE A 23 3.92 9.73 5.09
CA PHE A 23 3.43 11.00 5.64
C PHE A 23 2.98 10.91 7.11
N PRO A 24 2.05 10.02 7.51
CA PRO A 24 1.67 9.87 8.91
C PRO A 24 2.82 9.38 9.80
N LEU A 25 3.79 8.63 9.26
CA LEU A 25 5.00 8.27 9.98
C LEU A 25 5.91 9.50 10.24
N ALA A 26 6.03 10.42 9.29
CA ALA A 26 6.77 11.66 9.50
C ALA A 26 6.08 12.55 10.55
N VAL A 27 4.74 12.63 10.50
CA VAL A 27 3.94 13.36 11.50
C VAL A 27 4.09 12.74 12.89
N SER A 28 4.04 11.41 13.03
CA SER A 28 4.18 10.74 14.33
C SER A 28 5.56 10.98 14.96
N ILE A 29 6.61 11.08 14.13
CA ILE A 29 7.96 11.44 14.59
C ILE A 29 8.02 12.91 15.03
N TYR A 30 7.39 13.83 14.28
CA TYR A 30 7.38 15.25 14.62
C TYR A 30 6.69 15.53 15.96
N TYR A 31 5.54 14.91 16.21
CA TYR A 31 4.79 15.06 17.46
C TYR A 31 5.35 14.24 18.63
N LYS A 32 6.37 13.40 18.40
CA LYS A 32 6.98 12.51 19.40
C LYS A 32 5.93 11.64 20.10
N GLU A 33 4.94 11.12 19.39
CA GLU A 33 3.84 10.32 19.96
C GLU A 33 4.27 8.94 20.51
N GLY A 34 5.57 8.74 20.74
CA GLY A 34 6.18 7.50 21.22
C GLY A 34 6.56 6.55 20.08
N LEU A 35 7.67 5.83 20.26
CA LEU A 35 8.18 4.86 19.28
C LEU A 35 7.15 3.80 18.87
N LYS A 36 6.18 3.52 19.75
CA LYS A 36 5.10 2.55 19.54
C LYS A 36 4.15 2.96 18.41
N LEU A 37 3.84 4.26 18.32
CA LEU A 37 2.91 4.79 17.34
C LEU A 37 3.58 4.87 15.96
N SER A 38 4.85 5.26 15.91
CA SER A 38 5.67 5.17 14.69
C SER A 38 5.84 3.73 14.20
N MET A 39 6.02 2.75 15.10
CA MET A 39 6.12 1.33 14.72
C MET A 39 4.85 0.79 14.05
N ALA A 40 3.67 1.30 14.39
CA ALA A 40 2.40 0.88 13.77
C ALA A 40 2.32 1.24 12.28
N TYR A 41 3.07 2.25 11.83
CA TYR A 41 3.18 2.64 10.42
C TYR A 41 4.36 1.96 9.70
N VAL A 42 5.40 1.55 10.42
CA VAL A 42 6.56 0.85 9.81
C VAL A 42 6.14 -0.52 9.27
N ILE A 43 5.29 -1.26 10.00
CA ILE A 43 4.81 -2.58 9.58
C ILE A 43 4.13 -2.56 8.19
N PRO A 44 3.10 -1.74 7.93
CA PRO A 44 2.46 -1.70 6.62
C PRO A 44 3.41 -1.22 5.51
N ILE A 45 4.36 -0.32 5.80
CA ILE A 45 5.38 0.12 4.83
C ILE A 45 6.26 -1.05 4.39
N ILE A 46 6.73 -1.88 5.33
CA ILE A 46 7.55 -3.06 5.01
C ILE A 46 6.76 -4.06 4.16
N ILE A 47 5.50 -4.33 4.53
CA ILE A 47 4.66 -5.28 3.78
C ILE A 47 4.38 -4.76 2.37
N LEU A 48 4.05 -3.46 2.22
CA LEU A 48 3.88 -2.82 0.91
C LEU A 48 5.15 -2.89 0.06
N CYS A 49 6.33 -2.82 0.69
CA CYS A 49 7.62 -2.92 -0.01
C CYS A 49 7.81 -4.32 -0.60
N ILE A 50 7.57 -5.36 0.21
CA ILE A 50 7.66 -6.75 -0.23
C ILE A 50 6.64 -7.03 -1.34
N LEU A 51 5.39 -6.61 -1.16
CA LEU A 51 4.32 -6.78 -2.16
C LEU A 51 4.66 -6.05 -3.46
N SER A 52 5.07 -4.78 -3.39
CA SER A 52 5.42 -4.02 -4.58
C SER A 52 6.63 -4.61 -5.30
N TYR A 53 7.59 -5.21 -4.59
CA TYR A 53 8.74 -5.84 -5.21
C TYR A 53 8.35 -7.14 -5.95
N PHE A 54 7.51 -7.97 -5.33
CA PHE A 54 7.01 -9.22 -5.94
C PHE A 54 6.15 -8.99 -7.19
N LEU A 55 5.38 -7.91 -7.23
CA LEU A 55 4.49 -7.62 -8.36
C LEU A 55 5.17 -6.83 -9.50
N SER A 56 6.37 -6.28 -9.26
CA SER A 56 7.06 -5.40 -10.20
C SER A 56 7.67 -6.18 -11.36
N ASP A 57 6.83 -6.59 -12.30
CA ASP A 57 7.26 -7.17 -13.57
C ASP A 57 6.95 -6.22 -14.74
N LYS A 58 7.82 -6.29 -15.74
CA LYS A 58 8.13 -5.34 -16.83
C LYS A 58 6.96 -4.52 -17.40
N THR A 59 7.27 -3.29 -17.83
CA THR A 59 6.38 -2.37 -18.56
C THR A 59 5.69 -3.07 -19.74
N PRO A 60 4.34 -3.17 -19.73
CA PRO A 60 3.60 -3.79 -20.82
C PRO A 60 3.44 -2.84 -22.00
N GLU A 61 3.64 -3.36 -23.21
CA GLU A 61 3.65 -2.63 -24.48
C GLU A 61 2.24 -2.29 -25.01
N ASN A 62 1.19 -2.95 -24.49
CA ASN A 62 -0.21 -2.72 -24.85
C ASN A 62 -0.95 -2.01 -23.71
N GLN A 63 -1.41 -0.79 -23.95
CA GLN A 63 -2.09 0.08 -22.98
C GLN A 63 -3.62 0.07 -23.14
N SER A 64 -4.21 -1.00 -23.69
CA SER A 64 -5.66 -1.09 -23.81
C SER A 64 -6.29 -1.37 -22.45
N PHE A 65 -6.46 -0.29 -21.65
CA PHE A 65 -7.16 -0.28 -20.38
C PHE A 65 -8.59 -0.81 -20.57
N PHE A 66 -8.79 -2.09 -20.31
CA PHE A 66 -10.11 -2.70 -20.32
C PHE A 66 -10.84 -2.37 -19.02
N SER A 67 -12.12 -2.00 -19.08
CA SER A 67 -12.92 -1.62 -17.89
C SER A 67 -12.94 -2.70 -16.80
N LYS A 68 -12.78 -3.98 -17.17
CA LYS A 68 -12.67 -5.11 -16.24
C LYS A 68 -11.35 -5.13 -15.47
N GLU A 69 -10.25 -4.71 -16.08
CA GLU A 69 -8.91 -4.70 -15.46
C GLU A 69 -8.81 -3.57 -14.43
N GLY A 70 -9.39 -2.40 -14.73
CA GLY A 70 -9.51 -1.30 -13.78
C GLY A 70 -10.28 -1.67 -12.50
N LEU A 71 -11.40 -2.38 -12.62
CA LEU A 71 -12.18 -2.84 -11.45
C LEU A 71 -11.37 -3.78 -10.54
N VAL A 72 -10.60 -4.70 -11.12
CA VAL A 72 -9.75 -5.62 -10.34
C VAL A 72 -8.66 -4.84 -9.60
N ILE A 73 -8.00 -3.91 -10.28
CA ILE A 73 -6.96 -3.04 -9.69
C ILE A 73 -7.52 -2.26 -8.50
N VAL A 74 -8.67 -1.59 -8.67
CA VAL A 74 -9.33 -0.80 -7.63
C VAL A 74 -9.71 -1.68 -6.43
N PHE A 75 -10.31 -2.84 -6.68
CA PHE A 75 -10.72 -3.76 -5.62
C PHE A 75 -9.51 -4.28 -4.82
N SER A 76 -8.42 -4.66 -5.51
CA SER A 76 -7.17 -5.09 -4.86
C SER A 76 -6.58 -3.99 -3.97
N ILE A 77 -6.49 -2.76 -4.47
CA ILE A 77 -5.95 -1.62 -3.71
C ILE A 77 -6.82 -1.30 -2.51
N LEU A 78 -8.13 -1.25 -2.70
CA LEU A 78 -9.07 -0.96 -1.63
C LEU A 78 -9.01 -2.02 -0.54
N ALA A 79 -8.99 -3.30 -0.91
CA ALA A 79 -8.86 -4.40 0.04
C ALA A 79 -7.57 -4.29 0.85
N THR A 80 -6.43 -4.10 0.17
CA THR A 80 -5.12 -3.91 0.82
C THR A 80 -5.11 -2.70 1.75
N TYR A 81 -5.69 -1.58 1.34
CA TYR A 81 -5.78 -0.37 2.17
C TYR A 81 -6.61 -0.58 3.44
N ILE A 82 -7.77 -1.25 3.33
CA ILE A 82 -8.62 -1.54 4.48
C ILE A 82 -7.90 -2.45 5.47
N ILE A 83 -7.23 -3.51 4.99
CA ILE A 83 -6.47 -4.42 5.86
C ILE A 83 -5.38 -3.68 6.62
N PHE A 84 -4.57 -2.86 5.94
CA PHE A 84 -3.51 -2.10 6.60
C PHE A 84 -4.05 -1.08 7.60
N ARG A 85 -5.11 -0.35 7.25
CA ARG A 85 -5.77 0.57 8.19
C ARG A 85 -6.27 -0.14 9.44
N SER A 86 -6.91 -1.30 9.28
CA SER A 86 -7.40 -2.09 10.41
C SER A 86 -6.26 -2.55 11.31
N ILE A 87 -5.13 -2.97 10.75
CA ILE A 87 -3.93 -3.34 11.52
C ILE A 87 -3.41 -2.14 12.30
N THR A 88 -3.15 -1.00 11.63
CA THR A 88 -2.64 0.20 12.29
C THR A 88 -3.59 0.68 13.40
N PHE A 89 -4.90 0.66 13.16
CA PHE A 89 -5.91 1.03 14.15
C PHE A 89 -5.89 0.09 15.37
N TYR A 90 -5.79 -1.23 15.16
CA TYR A 90 -5.74 -2.20 16.25
C TYR A 90 -4.51 -1.99 17.14
N TYR A 91 -3.33 -1.77 16.52
CA TYR A 91 -2.12 -1.45 17.26
C TYR A 91 -2.28 -0.15 18.06
N GLN A 92 -2.89 0.87 17.48
CA GLN A 92 -3.08 2.14 18.19
C GLN A 92 -4.08 2.03 19.34
N TRP A 93 -5.13 1.21 19.22
CA TRP A 93 -6.12 0.98 20.28
C TRP A 93 -5.56 0.21 21.48
N PHE A 94 -4.71 -0.81 21.25
CA PHE A 94 -4.13 -1.59 22.36
C PHE A 94 -3.05 -0.82 23.15
N TYR A 95 -2.44 0.20 22.54
CA TYR A 95 -1.34 0.97 23.13
C TYR A 95 -1.73 2.40 23.57
N SER A 96 -3.02 2.77 23.48
CA SER A 96 -3.57 4.03 23.99
C SER A 96 -4.17 3.90 25.38
#